data_AF-A0A443RC85-F1
#
_entry.id   AF-A0A443RC85-F1
#
_cell.length_a   1.000
_cell.length_b   1.000
_cell.length_c   1.000
_cell.angle_alpha   90.00
_cell.angle_beta   90.00
_cell.angle_gamma   90.00
#
_symmetry.space_group_name_H-M   'P 1'
#
loop_
_entity.id
_entity.type
_entity.pdbx_description
1 polymer ?
#
loop_
_entity_poly.entity_id
_entity_poly.type
_entity_poly.pdbx_seq_one_letter_code
_entity_poly.pdbx_strand_id
1 'polypeptide(L)'
;IIPEWIAPNVLTFTGFLFTVSNAFLLTYFDYNFCASSDTIDECPPIPSWVWMACAISHFLAHTLDGVDGKQARKTKSSGPLGELFDHGLDSWTAFFVPFCIYSLFGRADYSEAPGRVLFIFWAIFLTFYFSHWEKYNTGVLYLPWTYDITQIALLIMYLVTYFMGYSIWKFDLPYIGISSGHLFEIVSHVGSFAISIPITCFNVYVLYKTKALKQANLYECVLPLVSLMLLFVITTFWAVYSPSDVVSKDPRVFFFMLGTFFSNIAVSTSTFKSIFKTNF
;
A
#
# COMPACT_ATOMS: atom_id res chain seq x y z
N ILE A 1 1.19 -22.39 -17.99
CA ILE A 1 1.45 -22.96 -16.64
C ILE A 1 0.16 -23.02 -15.84
N ILE A 2 -0.66 -21.95 -15.79
CA ILE A 2 -1.96 -21.99 -15.11
C ILE A 2 -3.00 -22.76 -15.94
N PRO A 3 -3.70 -23.76 -15.36
CA PRO A 3 -4.82 -24.45 -16.01
C PRO A 3 -5.97 -23.50 -16.37
N GLU A 4 -6.69 -23.78 -17.47
CA GLU A 4 -7.74 -22.88 -17.98
C GLU A 4 -9.02 -22.87 -17.14
N TRP A 5 -9.23 -23.90 -16.30
CA TRP A 5 -10.37 -23.97 -15.39
C TRP A 5 -10.21 -23.08 -14.14
N ILE A 6 -9.02 -22.52 -13.90
CA ILE A 6 -8.80 -21.57 -12.81
C ILE A 6 -9.19 -20.17 -13.31
N ALA A 7 -10.24 -19.62 -12.69
CA ALA A 7 -10.68 -18.26 -12.96
C ALA A 7 -9.64 -17.22 -12.48
N PRO A 8 -9.40 -16.13 -13.23
CA PRO A 8 -8.44 -15.08 -12.85
C PRO A 8 -8.68 -14.53 -11.44
N ASN A 9 -9.94 -14.20 -11.10
CA ASN A 9 -10.29 -13.64 -9.79
C ASN A 9 -9.96 -14.59 -8.62
N VAL A 10 -9.85 -15.91 -8.85
CA VAL A 10 -9.40 -16.85 -7.81
C VAL A 10 -7.92 -16.64 -7.52
N LEU A 11 -7.10 -16.34 -8.54
CA LEU A 11 -5.69 -16.03 -8.36
C LEU A 11 -5.53 -14.73 -7.57
N THR A 12 -6.23 -13.67 -7.99
CA THR A 12 -6.27 -12.37 -7.30
C THR A 12 -6.70 -12.52 -5.84
N PHE A 13 -7.81 -13.22 -5.58
CA PHE A 13 -8.32 -13.43 -4.22
C PHE A 13 -7.37 -14.26 -3.37
N THR A 14 -6.76 -15.30 -3.94
CA THR A 14 -5.78 -16.13 -3.22
C THR A 14 -4.53 -15.31 -2.88
N GLY A 15 -4.04 -14.49 -3.81
CA GLY A 15 -2.94 -13.57 -3.57
C GLY A 15 -3.24 -12.59 -2.43
N PHE A 16 -4.42 -12.00 -2.45
CA PHE A 16 -4.92 -11.15 -1.37
C PHE A 16 -5.01 -11.87 0.00
N LEU A 17 -5.46 -13.13 0.04
CA LEU A 17 -5.50 -13.88 1.30
C LEU A 17 -4.10 -14.08 1.90
N PHE A 18 -3.05 -14.16 1.09
CA PHE A 18 -1.67 -14.20 1.60
C PHE A 18 -1.25 -12.85 2.23
N THR A 19 -1.68 -11.71 1.68
CA THR A 19 -1.40 -10.40 2.29
C THR A 19 -2.17 -10.23 3.61
N VAL A 20 -3.43 -10.68 3.66
CA VAL A 20 -4.23 -10.73 4.89
C VAL A 20 -3.57 -11.63 5.93
N SER A 21 -3.06 -12.79 5.52
CA SER A 21 -2.38 -13.73 6.42
C SER A 21 -1.15 -13.10 7.07
N ASN A 22 -0.36 -12.33 6.32
CA ASN A 22 0.78 -11.58 6.89
C ASN A 22 0.33 -10.55 7.92
N ALA A 23 -0.69 -9.75 7.59
CA ALA A 23 -1.21 -8.75 8.50
C ALA A 23 -1.76 -9.36 9.79
N PHE A 24 -2.46 -10.50 9.68
CA PHE A 24 -2.99 -11.22 10.83
C PHE A 24 -1.88 -11.81 11.69
N LEU A 25 -0.92 -12.51 11.10
CA LEU A 25 0.22 -13.09 11.82
C LEU A 25 1.01 -12.03 12.58
N LEU A 26 1.36 -10.92 11.93
CA LEU A 26 2.10 -9.84 12.57
C LEU A 26 1.26 -9.11 13.62
N THR A 27 -0.06 -8.98 13.43
CA THR A 27 -0.94 -8.44 14.48
C THR A 27 -1.00 -9.34 15.71
N TYR A 28 -1.00 -10.66 15.51
CA TYR A 28 -1.01 -11.63 16.61
C TYR A 28 0.29 -11.58 17.42
N PHE A 29 1.45 -11.53 16.76
CA PHE A 29 2.75 -11.52 17.43
C PHE A 29 3.22 -10.14 17.91
N ASP A 30 2.70 -9.06 17.34
CA ASP A 30 3.23 -7.72 17.58
C ASP A 30 2.12 -6.64 17.64
N TYR A 31 1.05 -6.87 18.41
CA TYR A 31 -0.11 -5.97 18.39
C TYR A 31 0.21 -4.47 18.56
N ASN A 32 1.23 -4.09 19.34
CA ASN A 32 1.56 -2.69 19.58
C ASN A 32 2.69 -2.11 18.71
N PHE A 33 3.24 -2.87 17.75
CA PHE A 33 4.44 -2.52 16.98
C PHE A 33 5.72 -2.38 17.83
N CYS A 34 5.81 -3.14 18.91
CA CYS A 34 6.90 -3.09 19.88
C CYS A 34 7.83 -4.30 19.80
N ALA A 35 7.46 -5.38 19.14
CA ALA A 35 8.23 -6.63 19.14
C ALA A 35 9.60 -6.50 18.44
N SER A 36 9.77 -5.50 17.57
CA SER A 36 11.08 -5.19 16.95
C SER A 36 11.85 -4.09 17.70
N SER A 37 11.48 -3.80 18.96
CA SER A 37 12.13 -2.81 19.83
C SER A 37 12.99 -3.47 20.91
N ASP A 38 14.19 -2.96 21.15
CA ASP A 38 15.07 -3.45 22.23
C ASP A 38 14.90 -2.61 23.50
N THR A 39 14.21 -1.48 23.38
CA THR A 39 13.96 -0.53 24.47
C THR A 39 12.64 -0.80 25.22
N ILE A 40 11.89 -1.84 24.81
CA ILE A 40 10.59 -2.19 25.39
C ILE A 40 10.60 -3.66 25.81
N ASP A 41 11.03 -3.93 27.04
CA ASP A 41 11.23 -5.29 27.58
C ASP A 41 9.94 -6.14 27.63
N GLU A 42 8.77 -5.49 27.66
CA GLU A 42 7.46 -6.15 27.79
C GLU A 42 7.01 -6.86 26.51
N CYS A 43 7.69 -6.64 25.39
CA CYS A 43 7.31 -7.18 24.08
C CYS A 43 8.37 -8.16 23.56
N PRO A 44 8.09 -9.48 23.57
CA PRO A 44 9.04 -10.45 23.02
C PRO A 44 9.18 -10.29 21.51
N PRO A 45 10.36 -10.59 20.93
CA PRO A 45 10.57 -10.46 19.51
C PRO A 45 9.75 -11.45 18.70
N ILE A 46 9.39 -11.04 17.48
CA ILE A 46 8.62 -11.88 16.56
C ILE A 46 9.45 -13.13 16.21
N PRO A 47 8.93 -14.36 16.39
CA PRO A 47 9.66 -15.58 16.10
C PRO A 47 10.11 -15.64 14.63
N SER A 48 11.36 -16.06 14.37
CA SER A 48 11.94 -15.98 13.03
C SER A 48 11.09 -16.67 11.95
N TRP A 49 10.46 -17.81 12.25
CA TRP A 49 9.62 -18.53 11.29
C TRP A 49 8.46 -17.68 10.75
N VAL A 50 7.97 -16.69 11.51
CA VAL A 50 6.92 -15.76 11.07
C VAL A 50 7.44 -14.92 9.91
N TRP A 51 8.69 -14.46 9.96
CA TRP A 51 9.30 -13.72 8.85
C TRP A 51 9.47 -14.57 7.59
N MET A 52 9.80 -15.86 7.74
CA MET A 52 9.80 -16.79 6.61
C MET A 52 8.39 -16.99 6.04
N ALA A 53 7.38 -17.15 6.89
CA ALA A 53 5.99 -17.24 6.47
C ALA A 53 5.55 -15.95 5.74
N CYS A 54 5.99 -14.78 6.22
CA CYS A 54 5.74 -13.50 5.56
C CYS A 54 6.41 -13.41 4.18
N ALA A 55 7.66 -13.84 4.06
CA ALA A 55 8.39 -13.89 2.79
C ALA A 55 7.66 -14.78 1.77
N ILE A 56 7.31 -16.01 2.14
CA ILE A 56 6.62 -16.96 1.26
C ILE A 56 5.25 -16.40 0.84
N SER A 57 4.46 -15.93 1.80
CA SER A 57 3.14 -15.36 1.53
C SER A 57 3.23 -14.13 0.62
N HIS A 58 4.21 -13.24 0.85
CA HIS A 58 4.39 -12.04 0.03
C HIS A 58 4.82 -12.39 -1.40
N PHE A 59 5.75 -13.34 -1.57
CA PHE A 59 6.14 -13.85 -2.88
C PHE A 59 4.94 -14.45 -3.64
N LEU A 60 4.14 -15.29 -2.96
CA LEU A 60 2.95 -15.88 -3.56
C LEU A 60 1.90 -14.82 -3.90
N ALA A 61 1.67 -13.85 -3.02
CA ALA A 61 0.76 -12.74 -3.25
C ALA A 61 1.12 -11.97 -4.53
N HIS A 62 2.35 -11.45 -4.60
CA HIS A 62 2.82 -10.69 -5.77
C HIS A 62 2.85 -11.53 -7.05
N THR A 63 3.21 -12.82 -6.95
CA THR A 63 3.23 -13.71 -8.11
C THR A 63 1.82 -13.97 -8.64
N LEU A 64 0.85 -14.26 -7.76
CA LEU A 64 -0.52 -14.59 -8.15
C LEU A 64 -1.26 -13.39 -8.74
N ASP A 65 -1.04 -12.23 -8.15
CA ASP A 65 -1.50 -10.93 -8.64
C ASP A 65 -0.93 -10.66 -10.04
N GLY A 66 0.40 -10.68 -10.21
CA GLY A 66 1.04 -10.38 -11.50
C GLY A 66 0.74 -11.35 -12.66
N VAL A 67 0.11 -12.50 -12.42
CA VAL A 67 -0.29 -13.46 -13.46
C VAL A 67 -1.78 -13.48 -13.76
N ASP A 68 -2.62 -12.83 -12.96
CA ASP A 68 -4.08 -12.91 -13.09
C ASP A 68 -4.59 -12.27 -14.39
N GLY A 69 -4.05 -11.12 -14.81
CA GLY A 69 -4.42 -10.43 -16.03
C GLY A 69 -3.91 -11.18 -17.26
N LYS A 70 -2.77 -11.87 -17.14
CA LYS A 70 -2.28 -12.78 -18.18
C LYS A 70 -3.24 -13.96 -18.32
N GLN A 71 -3.72 -14.52 -17.22
CA GLN A 71 -4.74 -15.58 -17.23
C GLN A 71 -6.05 -15.07 -17.83
N ALA A 72 -6.53 -13.88 -17.44
CA ALA A 72 -7.77 -13.29 -17.95
C ALA A 72 -7.75 -13.06 -19.47
N ARG A 73 -6.59 -12.68 -20.03
CA ARG A 73 -6.40 -12.58 -21.48
C ARG A 73 -6.39 -13.96 -22.14
N LYS A 74 -5.70 -14.94 -21.53
CA LYS A 74 -5.64 -16.32 -22.04
C LYS A 74 -7.04 -16.96 -22.10
N THR A 75 -7.83 -16.83 -21.05
CA THR A 75 -9.18 -17.42 -20.93
C THR A 75 -10.28 -16.57 -21.56
N LYS A 76 -9.93 -15.43 -22.17
CA LYS A 76 -10.88 -14.46 -22.75
C LYS A 76 -11.97 -14.00 -21.76
N SER A 77 -11.61 -13.89 -20.49
CA SER A 77 -12.50 -13.48 -19.39
C SER A 77 -12.13 -12.11 -18.81
N SER A 78 -11.44 -11.28 -19.59
CA SER A 78 -11.13 -9.89 -19.20
C SER A 78 -12.40 -9.06 -19.22
N GLY A 79 -12.64 -8.25 -18.19
CA GLY A 79 -13.81 -7.39 -18.14
C GLY A 79 -13.85 -6.48 -16.91
N PRO A 80 -14.79 -5.51 -16.89
CA PRO A 80 -14.81 -4.46 -15.88
C PRO A 80 -15.00 -4.96 -14.44
N LEU A 81 -15.77 -6.04 -14.25
CA LEU A 81 -15.94 -6.64 -12.93
C LEU A 81 -14.65 -7.25 -12.38
N GLY A 82 -13.86 -7.90 -13.25
CA GLY A 82 -12.55 -8.44 -12.87
C GLY A 82 -11.59 -7.32 -12.48
N GLU A 83 -11.53 -6.25 -13.29
CA GLU A 83 -10.72 -5.06 -12.97
C GLU A 83 -11.18 -4.36 -11.68
N LEU A 84 -12.48 -4.29 -11.41
CA LEU A 84 -13.01 -3.73 -10.16
C LEU A 84 -12.62 -4.57 -8.94
N PHE A 85 -12.68 -5.90 -9.09
CA PHE A 85 -12.33 -6.84 -8.04
C PHE A 85 -10.84 -6.75 -7.70
N ASP A 86 -9.99 -6.80 -8.71
CA ASP A 86 -8.54 -6.63 -8.62
C ASP A 86 -8.16 -5.31 -7.93
N HIS A 87 -8.64 -4.19 -8.48
CA HIS A 87 -8.46 -2.86 -7.90
C HIS A 87 -8.87 -2.77 -6.42
N GLY A 88 -9.96 -3.43 -6.03
CA GLY A 88 -10.43 -3.44 -4.65
C GLY A 88 -9.47 -4.16 -3.72
N LEU A 89 -8.97 -5.32 -4.13
CA LEU A 89 -8.02 -6.08 -3.32
C LEU A 89 -6.66 -5.40 -3.27
N ASP A 90 -6.20 -4.82 -4.37
CA ASP A 90 -4.99 -4.01 -4.45
C ASP A 90 -5.01 -2.81 -3.50
N SER A 91 -6.16 -2.15 -3.37
CA SER A 91 -6.30 -1.02 -2.44
C SER A 91 -6.16 -1.44 -0.96
N TRP A 92 -6.55 -2.67 -0.61
CA TRP A 92 -6.28 -3.23 0.71
C TRP A 92 -4.81 -3.66 0.85
N THR A 93 -4.21 -4.24 -0.19
CA THR A 93 -2.80 -4.60 -0.19
C THR A 93 -1.90 -3.37 0.01
N ALA A 94 -2.25 -2.23 -0.59
CA ALA A 94 -1.59 -0.94 -0.37
C ALA A 94 -1.61 -0.49 1.10
N PHE A 95 -2.58 -0.95 1.89
CA PHE A 95 -2.62 -0.80 3.35
C PHE A 95 -1.79 -1.87 4.07
N PHE A 96 -1.97 -3.15 3.73
CA PHE A 96 -1.30 -4.23 4.44
C PHE A 96 0.23 -4.19 4.32
N VAL A 97 0.76 -3.70 3.21
CA VAL A 97 2.20 -3.58 2.99
C VAL A 97 2.89 -2.69 4.06
N PRO A 98 2.57 -1.38 4.19
CA PRO A 98 3.18 -0.56 5.25
C PRO A 98 2.80 -1.03 6.66
N PHE A 99 1.63 -1.63 6.85
CA PHE A 99 1.22 -2.22 8.12
C PHE A 99 2.12 -3.38 8.56
N CYS A 100 2.54 -4.23 7.63
CA CYS A 100 3.47 -5.32 7.92
C CYS A 100 4.91 -4.80 8.12
N ILE A 101 5.38 -3.89 7.25
CA ILE A 101 6.72 -3.29 7.33
C ILE A 101 6.93 -2.56 8.66
N TYR A 102 5.90 -1.90 9.18
CA TYR A 102 6.04 -1.21 10.46
C TYR A 102 6.29 -2.18 11.62
N SER A 103 5.84 -3.44 11.53
CA SER A 103 6.20 -4.48 12.52
C SER A 103 7.67 -4.89 12.42
N LEU A 104 8.28 -4.73 11.25
CA LEU A 104 9.70 -5.04 11.01
C LEU A 104 10.62 -3.97 11.61
N PHE A 105 10.27 -2.68 11.50
CA PHE A 105 11.04 -1.60 12.10
C PHE A 105 10.66 -1.34 13.58
N GLY A 106 9.42 -1.65 13.97
CA GLY A 106 8.88 -1.30 15.29
C GLY A 106 8.58 0.20 15.42
N ARG A 107 8.07 0.62 16.57
CA ARG A 107 7.63 1.99 16.86
C ARG A 107 8.58 2.83 17.73
N ALA A 108 9.74 2.27 18.05
CA ALA A 108 10.63 2.79 19.09
C ALA A 108 12.05 2.99 18.54
N ASP A 109 13.05 2.29 19.06
CA ASP A 109 14.45 2.57 18.75
C ASP A 109 14.80 2.37 17.26
N TYR A 110 15.55 3.33 16.73
CA TYR A 110 15.94 3.44 15.31
C TYR A 110 14.77 3.51 14.30
N SER A 111 13.53 3.64 14.78
CA SER A 111 12.34 3.76 13.95
C SER A 111 11.63 5.10 14.16
N GLU A 112 10.44 5.24 13.58
CA GLU A 112 9.60 6.43 13.69
C GLU A 112 8.38 6.18 14.55
N ALA A 113 7.94 7.22 15.26
CA ALA A 113 6.74 7.15 16.08
C ALA A 113 5.47 6.94 15.21
N PRO A 114 4.40 6.32 15.76
CA PRO A 114 3.17 6.06 15.00
C PRO A 114 2.58 7.29 14.28
N GLY A 115 2.66 8.47 14.90
CA GLY A 115 2.20 9.72 14.29
C GLY A 115 2.95 10.11 13.03
N ARG A 116 4.25 9.79 12.92
CA ARG A 116 5.04 10.03 11.69
C ARG A 116 4.80 8.94 10.65
N VAL A 117 4.67 7.68 11.10
CA VAL A 117 4.32 6.55 10.24
C VAL A 117 2.97 6.76 9.55
N LEU A 118 2.01 7.45 10.18
CA LEU A 118 0.77 7.88 9.53
C LEU A 118 1.02 8.61 8.20
N PHE A 119 2.03 9.48 8.12
CA PHE A 119 2.35 10.20 6.89
C PHE A 119 3.03 9.33 5.84
N ILE A 120 3.72 8.26 6.26
CA ILE A 120 4.21 7.22 5.35
C ILE A 120 3.04 6.45 4.73
N PHE A 121 2.03 6.07 5.53
CA PHE A 121 0.80 5.47 5.02
C PHE A 121 0.13 6.40 4.00
N TRP A 122 0.01 7.69 4.32
CA TRP A 122 -0.56 8.66 3.41
C TRP A 122 0.23 8.84 2.11
N ALA A 123 1.57 8.83 2.15
CA ALA A 123 2.40 8.88 0.97
C ALA A 123 2.12 7.68 0.03
N ILE A 124 2.02 6.48 0.59
CA ILE A 124 1.69 5.25 -0.15
C ILE A 124 0.26 5.29 -0.70
N PHE A 125 -0.72 5.70 0.11
CA PHE A 125 -2.13 5.81 -0.29
C PHE A 125 -2.31 6.82 -1.41
N LEU A 126 -1.67 7.99 -1.31
CA LEU A 126 -1.69 9.00 -2.36
C LEU A 126 -1.03 8.46 -3.63
N THR A 127 0.10 7.76 -3.54
CA THR A 127 0.77 7.17 -4.70
C THR A 127 -0.14 6.17 -5.42
N PHE A 128 -0.74 5.24 -4.67
CA PHE A 128 -1.70 4.28 -5.20
C PHE A 128 -2.90 4.98 -5.84
N TYR A 129 -3.51 5.93 -5.12
CA TYR A 129 -4.72 6.60 -5.58
C TYR A 129 -4.46 7.48 -6.81
N PHE A 130 -3.32 8.16 -6.88
CA PHE A 130 -2.96 8.97 -8.05
C PHE A 130 -2.78 8.13 -9.30
N SER A 131 -2.19 6.94 -9.24
CA SER A 131 -2.11 6.05 -10.42
C SER A 131 -3.50 5.67 -10.98
N HIS A 132 -4.49 5.51 -10.10
CA HIS A 132 -5.87 5.23 -10.48
C HIS A 132 -6.63 6.48 -10.92
N TRP A 133 -6.31 7.63 -10.34
CA TRP A 133 -6.75 8.93 -10.85
C TRP A 133 -6.20 9.19 -12.27
N GLU A 134 -4.97 8.77 -12.57
CA GLU A 134 -4.43 8.79 -13.93
C GLU A 134 -5.28 7.91 -14.85
N LYS A 135 -5.53 6.64 -14.48
CA LYS A 135 -6.41 5.73 -15.24
C LYS A 135 -7.80 6.33 -15.45
N TYR A 136 -8.37 6.96 -14.42
CA TYR A 136 -9.68 7.61 -14.49
C TYR A 136 -9.73 8.73 -15.54
N ASN A 137 -8.65 9.52 -15.65
CA ASN A 137 -8.58 10.67 -16.55
C ASN A 137 -8.09 10.31 -17.97
N THR A 138 -7.23 9.31 -18.10
CA THR A 138 -6.56 8.94 -19.36
C THR A 138 -7.13 7.67 -20.01
N GLY A 139 -7.78 6.80 -19.23
CA GLY A 139 -8.24 5.48 -19.67
C GLY A 139 -7.18 4.38 -19.62
N VAL A 140 -5.91 4.72 -19.30
CA VAL A 140 -4.80 3.77 -19.26
C VAL A 140 -4.21 3.71 -17.86
N LEU A 141 -4.04 2.51 -17.31
CA LEU A 141 -3.30 2.32 -16.07
C LEU A 141 -1.82 2.12 -16.40
N TYR A 142 -0.99 3.05 -15.96
CA TYR A 142 0.45 2.90 -16.02
C TYR A 142 0.95 2.37 -14.67
N LEU A 143 1.39 1.11 -14.64
CA LEU A 143 2.08 0.54 -13.50
C LEU A 143 3.58 0.76 -13.68
N PRO A 144 4.24 1.54 -12.82
CA PRO A 144 5.67 1.78 -12.96
C PRO A 144 6.47 0.54 -12.55
N TRP A 145 7.57 0.28 -13.24
CA TRP A 145 8.54 -0.79 -12.91
C TRP A 145 9.08 -0.69 -11.47
N THR A 146 9.02 0.50 -10.87
CA THR A 146 9.38 0.73 -9.48
C THR A 146 8.50 -0.06 -8.51
N TYR A 147 7.25 -0.35 -8.86
CA TYR A 147 6.36 -1.20 -8.07
C TYR A 147 6.91 -2.63 -7.95
N ASP A 148 7.32 -3.26 -9.04
CA ASP A 148 7.88 -4.62 -8.97
C ASP A 148 9.17 -4.67 -8.14
N ILE A 149 9.99 -3.62 -8.22
CA ILE A 149 11.20 -3.51 -7.40
C ILE A 149 10.86 -3.39 -5.92
N THR A 150 9.83 -2.62 -5.54
CA THR A 150 9.44 -2.52 -4.13
C THR A 150 8.94 -3.86 -3.60
N GLN A 151 8.17 -4.63 -4.37
CA GLN A 151 7.70 -5.96 -3.94
C GLN A 151 8.87 -6.95 -3.77
N ILE A 152 9.85 -6.93 -4.67
CA ILE A 152 11.08 -7.74 -4.53
C ILE A 152 11.89 -7.28 -3.32
N ALA A 153 12.04 -5.98 -3.09
CA ALA A 153 12.74 -5.44 -1.94
C ALA A 153 12.07 -5.90 -0.63
N LEU A 154 10.75 -5.90 -0.56
CA LEU A 154 10.00 -6.39 0.62
C LEU A 154 10.19 -7.88 0.86
N LEU A 155 10.19 -8.70 -0.19
CA LEU A 155 10.55 -10.11 -0.08
C LEU A 155 11.95 -10.28 0.52
N ILE A 156 12.94 -9.55 -0.01
CA ILE A 156 14.31 -9.58 0.49
C ILE A 156 14.36 -9.13 1.95
N MET A 157 13.64 -8.08 2.33
CA MET A 157 13.58 -7.61 3.71
C MET A 157 13.08 -8.71 4.65
N TYR A 158 11.98 -9.41 4.32
CA TYR A 158 11.50 -10.52 5.14
C TYR A 158 12.50 -11.68 5.25
N LEU A 159 13.16 -12.03 4.13
CA LEU A 159 14.18 -13.09 4.13
C LEU A 159 15.40 -12.70 4.97
N VAL A 160 15.88 -11.47 4.86
CA VAL A 160 16.98 -10.94 5.67
C VAL A 160 16.60 -10.96 7.15
N THR A 161 15.39 -10.52 7.51
CA THR A 161 14.90 -10.58 8.90
C THR A 161 14.80 -12.02 9.42
N TYR A 162 14.42 -12.98 8.57
CA TYR A 162 14.41 -14.39 8.95
C TYR A 162 15.81 -14.91 9.33
N PHE A 163 16.82 -14.64 8.50
CA PHE A 163 18.18 -15.17 8.69
C PHE A 163 19.00 -14.40 9.73
N MET A 164 18.81 -13.08 9.81
CA MET A 164 19.68 -12.18 10.57
C MET A 164 18.99 -11.55 11.78
N GLY A 165 17.66 -11.71 11.91
CA GLY A 165 16.86 -11.07 12.94
C GLY A 165 16.48 -9.62 12.61
N TYR A 166 15.60 -9.03 13.42
CA TYR A 166 15.13 -7.65 13.22
C TYR A 166 16.19 -6.59 13.56
N SER A 167 17.17 -6.93 14.40
CA SER A 167 18.22 -6.00 14.84
C SER A 167 19.09 -5.48 13.70
N ILE A 168 19.16 -6.17 12.56
CA ILE A 168 19.87 -5.67 11.37
C ILE A 168 19.28 -4.35 10.83
N TRP A 169 17.99 -4.12 11.07
CA TRP A 169 17.31 -2.89 10.66
C TRP A 169 17.53 -1.75 11.65
N LYS A 170 18.32 -1.95 12.70
CA LYS A 170 18.63 -0.94 13.72
C LYS A 170 20.00 -0.35 13.48
N PHE A 171 20.03 0.71 12.70
CA PHE A 171 21.25 1.41 12.38
C PHE A 171 20.99 2.89 12.16
N ASP A 172 22.03 3.68 12.37
CA ASP A 172 22.12 5.05 11.88
C ASP A 172 23.05 5.08 10.66
N LEU A 173 22.70 5.91 9.67
CA LEU A 173 23.59 6.19 8.56
C LEU A 173 24.89 6.82 9.08
N PRO A 174 26.06 6.24 8.78
CA PRO A 174 27.33 6.79 9.19
C PRO A 174 27.46 8.26 8.74
N TYR A 175 28.03 9.10 9.62
CA TYR A 175 28.32 10.52 9.39
C TYR A 175 27.11 11.48 9.32
N ILE A 176 25.90 11.00 9.05
CA ILE A 176 24.69 11.85 8.94
C ILE A 176 23.77 11.68 10.16
N GLY A 177 23.85 10.55 10.88
CA GLY A 177 23.06 10.33 12.10
C GLY A 177 21.56 10.17 11.84
N ILE A 178 21.19 9.73 10.63
CA ILE A 178 19.81 9.44 10.24
C ILE A 178 19.51 7.97 10.57
N SER A 179 18.50 7.73 11.41
CA SER A 179 18.06 6.37 11.74
C SER A 179 17.42 5.67 10.54
N SER A 180 17.41 4.35 10.56
CA SER A 180 16.82 3.53 9.50
C SER A 180 15.33 3.82 9.26
N GLY A 181 14.54 4.06 10.31
CA GLY A 181 13.14 4.48 10.20
C GLY A 181 13.01 5.86 9.55
N HIS A 182 13.86 6.82 9.92
CA HIS A 182 13.84 8.14 9.31
C HIS A 182 14.27 8.08 7.83
N LEU A 183 15.25 7.24 7.50
CA LEU A 183 15.63 6.96 6.13
C LEU A 183 14.46 6.36 5.34
N PHE A 184 13.73 5.40 5.90
CA PHE A 184 12.56 4.80 5.28
C PHE A 184 11.44 5.83 5.04
N GLU A 185 11.21 6.73 5.99
CA GLU A 185 10.30 7.87 5.84
C GLU A 185 10.72 8.77 4.67
N ILE A 186 11.98 9.19 4.61
CA ILE A 186 12.50 10.05 3.52
C ILE A 186 12.34 9.37 2.17
N VAL A 187 12.74 8.09 2.04
CA VAL A 187 12.65 7.33 0.80
C VAL A 187 11.19 7.23 0.34
N SER A 188 10.27 6.97 1.28
CA SER A 188 8.83 6.88 0.98
C SER A 188 8.28 8.21 0.48
N HIS A 189 8.59 9.32 1.17
CA HIS A 189 8.12 10.65 0.77
C HIS A 189 8.71 11.12 -0.56
N VAL A 190 10.01 10.90 -0.79
CA VAL A 190 10.66 11.24 -2.06
C VAL A 190 10.06 10.41 -3.20
N GLY A 191 9.91 9.10 -3.00
CA GLY A 191 9.31 8.20 -3.99
C GLY A 191 7.88 8.60 -4.38
N SER A 192 7.08 9.02 -3.40
CA SER A 192 5.70 9.46 -3.62
C SER A 192 5.61 10.87 -4.21
N PHE A 193 6.14 11.86 -3.50
CA PHE A 193 5.88 13.28 -3.78
C PHE A 193 6.85 13.92 -4.76
N ALA A 194 8.08 13.40 -4.89
CA ALA A 194 9.07 13.95 -5.84
C ALA A 194 9.11 13.16 -7.17
N ILE A 195 8.66 11.90 -7.17
CA ILE A 195 8.75 11.02 -8.35
C ILE A 195 7.35 10.63 -8.85
N SER A 196 6.63 9.77 -8.14
CA SER A 196 5.42 9.13 -8.66
C SER A 196 4.28 10.11 -8.94
N ILE A 197 3.91 10.92 -7.94
CA ILE A 197 2.79 11.88 -8.08
C ILE A 197 3.09 12.94 -9.15
N PRO A 198 4.28 13.58 -9.19
CA PRO A 198 4.62 14.52 -10.25
C PRO A 198 4.54 13.91 -11.66
N ILE A 199 4.99 12.67 -11.86
CA ILE A 199 4.90 11.98 -13.16
C ILE A 199 3.44 11.81 -13.57
N THR A 200 2.60 11.29 -12.66
CA THR A 200 1.17 11.13 -12.92
C THR A 200 0.48 12.47 -13.23
N CYS A 201 0.78 13.52 -12.45
CA CYS A 201 0.26 14.87 -12.70
C CYS A 201 0.71 15.40 -14.08
N PHE A 202 1.96 15.17 -14.45
CA PHE A 202 2.49 15.56 -15.76
C PHE A 202 1.79 14.82 -16.90
N ASN A 203 1.58 13.51 -16.78
CA ASN A 203 0.86 12.72 -17.78
C ASN A 203 -0.57 13.23 -18.00
N VAL A 204 -1.32 13.47 -16.92
CA VAL A 204 -2.67 14.05 -17.00
C VAL A 204 -2.63 15.47 -17.58
N TYR A 205 -1.64 16.29 -17.21
CA TYR A 205 -1.47 17.64 -17.75
C TYR A 205 -1.18 17.65 -19.26
N VAL A 206 -0.35 16.74 -19.76
CA VAL A 206 -0.07 16.60 -21.19
C VAL A 206 -1.37 16.27 -21.94
N LEU A 207 -2.15 15.30 -21.45
CA LEU A 207 -3.44 14.95 -22.09
C LEU A 207 -4.48 16.06 -21.98
N TYR A 208 -4.45 16.84 -20.90
CA TYR A 208 -5.27 18.05 -20.77
C TYR A 208 -4.94 19.05 -21.88
N LYS A 209 -3.66 19.33 -22.12
CA LYS A 209 -3.21 20.27 -23.16
C LYS A 209 -3.53 19.80 -24.57
N THR A 210 -3.46 18.49 -24.82
CA THR A 210 -3.83 17.91 -26.12
C THR A 210 -5.33 17.67 -26.28
N LYS A 211 -6.15 18.03 -25.28
CA LYS A 211 -7.61 17.77 -25.25
C LYS A 211 -7.97 16.30 -25.46
N ALA A 212 -7.13 15.40 -24.95
CA ALA A 212 -7.29 13.95 -25.06
C ALA A 212 -7.78 13.30 -23.75
N LEU A 213 -8.16 14.08 -22.74
CA LEU A 213 -8.73 13.57 -21.50
C LEU A 213 -10.09 12.91 -21.74
N LYS A 214 -10.37 11.86 -20.97
CA LYS A 214 -11.67 11.17 -20.96
C LYS A 214 -12.78 12.01 -20.32
N GLN A 215 -12.44 12.86 -19.36
CA GLN A 215 -13.43 13.65 -18.60
C GLN A 215 -13.76 14.97 -19.31
N ALA A 216 -15.00 15.43 -19.18
CA ALA A 216 -15.51 16.55 -19.98
C ALA A 216 -14.92 17.91 -19.54
N ASN A 217 -14.54 18.04 -18.27
CA ASN A 217 -14.03 19.28 -17.70
C ASN A 217 -13.12 19.00 -16.49
N LEU A 218 -12.40 20.03 -16.04
CA LEU A 218 -11.48 19.95 -14.91
C LEU A 218 -12.18 19.56 -13.60
N TYR A 219 -13.44 19.94 -13.40
CA TYR A 219 -14.20 19.56 -12.22
C TYR A 219 -14.38 18.04 -12.15
N GLU A 220 -14.80 17.40 -13.24
CA GLU A 220 -14.89 15.94 -13.30
C GLU A 220 -13.50 15.28 -13.08
N CYS A 221 -12.42 15.91 -13.57
CA CYS A 221 -11.07 15.38 -13.40
C CYS A 221 -10.64 15.30 -11.93
N VAL A 222 -10.95 16.33 -11.13
CA VAL A 222 -10.52 16.42 -9.73
C VAL A 222 -11.51 15.83 -8.73
N LEU A 223 -12.76 15.60 -9.15
CA LEU A 223 -13.84 15.13 -8.28
C LEU A 223 -13.48 13.86 -7.46
N PRO A 224 -12.79 12.83 -8.01
CA PRO A 224 -12.41 11.67 -7.21
C PRO A 224 -11.51 12.01 -6.01
N LEU A 225 -10.65 13.02 -6.15
CA LEU A 225 -9.68 13.39 -5.10
C LEU A 225 -10.36 13.97 -3.85
N VAL A 226 -11.59 14.49 -3.96
CA VAL A 226 -12.29 15.14 -2.84
C VAL A 226 -12.47 14.19 -1.67
N SER A 227 -12.93 12.95 -1.90
CA SER A 227 -13.15 11.98 -0.83
C SER A 227 -11.84 11.60 -0.13
N LEU A 228 -10.76 11.42 -0.90
CA LEU A 228 -9.44 11.12 -0.35
C LEU A 228 -8.90 12.28 0.51
N MET A 229 -9.03 13.52 0.03
CA MET A 229 -8.60 14.70 0.77
C MET A 229 -9.41 14.91 2.05
N LEU A 230 -10.71 14.63 2.03
CA LEU A 230 -11.54 14.66 3.24
C LEU A 230 -11.08 13.61 4.25
N LEU A 231 -10.80 12.38 3.81
CA LEU A 231 -10.27 11.33 4.70
C LEU A 231 -8.92 11.75 5.29
N PHE A 232 -8.01 12.32 4.48
CA PHE A 232 -6.72 12.85 4.93
C PHE A 232 -6.88 13.90 6.02
N VAL A 233 -7.70 14.92 5.78
CA VAL A 233 -7.91 16.01 6.73
C VAL A 233 -8.53 15.50 8.03
N ILE A 234 -9.59 14.68 7.95
CA ILE A 234 -10.32 14.18 9.12
C ILE A 234 -9.41 13.28 9.97
N THR A 235 -8.71 12.33 9.36
CA THR A 235 -7.86 11.39 10.10
C THR A 235 -6.60 12.05 10.65
N THR A 236 -6.01 13.01 9.92
CA THR A 236 -4.86 13.80 10.43
C THR A 236 -5.29 14.70 11.58
N PHE A 237 -6.44 15.38 11.45
CA PHE A 237 -6.99 16.21 12.53
C PHE A 237 -7.26 15.35 13.77
N TRP A 238 -7.90 14.20 13.61
CA TRP A 238 -8.15 13.28 14.73
C TRP A 238 -6.85 12.75 15.33
N ALA A 239 -5.87 12.36 14.51
CA ALA A 239 -4.57 11.88 14.98
C ALA A 239 -3.83 12.93 15.82
N VAL A 240 -3.80 14.18 15.38
CA VAL A 240 -3.03 15.26 16.02
C VAL A 240 -3.74 15.83 17.25
N TYR A 241 -5.07 15.96 17.21
CA TYR A 241 -5.85 16.63 18.26
C TYR A 241 -6.64 15.67 19.16
N SER A 242 -6.49 14.35 19.01
CA SER A 242 -7.18 13.39 19.89
C SER A 242 -6.74 13.57 21.35
N PRO A 243 -7.66 13.84 22.29
CA PRO A 243 -7.33 13.94 23.72
C PRO A 243 -6.77 12.64 24.30
N SER A 244 -7.03 11.50 23.65
CA SER A 244 -6.58 10.16 24.09
C SER A 244 -5.30 9.68 23.43
N ASP A 245 -4.67 10.51 22.57
CA ASP A 245 -3.50 10.15 21.76
C ASP A 245 -3.69 8.80 21.04
N VAL A 246 -4.78 8.72 20.26
CA VAL A 246 -5.31 7.46 19.71
C VAL A 246 -4.29 6.71 18.85
N VAL A 247 -3.47 7.44 18.10
CA VAL A 247 -2.48 6.84 17.18
C VAL A 247 -1.33 6.23 17.96
N SER A 248 -0.91 6.84 19.06
CA SER A 248 0.14 6.25 19.91
C SER A 248 -0.42 5.14 20.80
N LYS A 249 -1.68 5.25 21.25
CA LYS A 249 -2.30 4.29 22.16
C LYS A 249 -2.70 2.98 21.50
N ASP A 250 -3.34 3.04 20.34
CA ASP A 250 -3.71 1.85 19.57
C ASP A 250 -3.45 2.07 18.06
N PRO A 251 -2.16 2.07 17.65
CA PRO A 251 -1.76 2.32 16.27
C PRO A 251 -2.34 1.29 15.29
N ARG A 252 -2.45 0.00 15.68
CA ARG A 252 -2.94 -1.05 14.77
C ARG A 252 -4.40 -0.83 14.41
N VAL A 253 -5.27 -0.57 15.40
CA VAL A 253 -6.68 -0.30 15.13
C VAL A 253 -6.85 0.99 14.33
N PHE A 254 -6.08 2.03 14.66
CA PHE A 254 -6.12 3.28 13.91
C PHE A 254 -5.75 3.08 12.43
N PHE A 255 -4.64 2.40 12.14
CA PHE A 255 -4.21 2.15 10.77
C PHE A 255 -5.15 1.19 10.02
N PHE A 256 -5.71 0.18 10.70
CA PHE A 256 -6.69 -0.73 10.10
C PHE A 256 -7.97 0.02 9.70
N MET A 257 -8.47 0.90 10.58
CA MET A 257 -9.59 1.78 10.28
C MET A 257 -9.29 2.68 9.08
N LEU A 258 -8.13 3.34 9.09
CA LEU A 258 -7.69 4.21 8.00
C LEU A 258 -7.60 3.46 6.67
N GLY A 259 -6.99 2.26 6.65
CA GLY A 259 -6.89 1.40 5.47
C GLY A 259 -8.26 0.94 4.95
N THR A 260 -9.18 0.63 5.86
CA THR A 260 -10.56 0.24 5.50
C THR A 260 -11.30 1.37 4.79
N PHE A 261 -11.26 2.59 5.34
CA PHE A 261 -11.89 3.75 4.70
C PHE A 261 -11.20 4.12 3.39
N PHE A 262 -9.87 4.06 3.34
CA PHE A 262 -9.11 4.29 2.12
C PHE A 262 -9.53 3.33 1.00
N SER A 263 -9.55 2.02 1.28
CA SER A 263 -9.96 1.00 0.29
C SER A 263 -11.40 1.22 -0.18
N ASN A 264 -12.33 1.52 0.75
CA ASN A 264 -13.71 1.82 0.39
C ASN A 264 -13.81 3.02 -0.57
N ILE A 265 -13.07 4.10 -0.29
CA ILE A 265 -13.00 5.27 -1.17
C ILE A 265 -12.38 4.88 -2.51
N ALA A 266 -11.24 4.18 -2.51
CA ALA A 266 -10.54 3.74 -3.72
C ALA A 266 -11.47 2.94 -4.65
N VAL A 267 -12.28 2.03 -4.12
CA VAL A 267 -13.24 1.26 -4.94
C VAL A 267 -14.41 2.14 -5.43
N SER A 268 -14.95 2.98 -4.55
CA SER A 268 -16.17 3.74 -4.82
C SER A 268 -15.98 4.93 -5.78
N THR A 269 -14.81 5.57 -5.76
CA THR A 269 -14.59 6.87 -6.44
C THR A 269 -13.87 6.77 -7.77
N SER A 270 -12.85 5.91 -7.93
CA SER A 270 -12.13 5.78 -9.20
C SER A 270 -12.85 4.87 -10.20
N THR A 271 -13.59 3.88 -9.71
CA THR A 271 -13.96 2.74 -10.54
C THR A 271 -15.44 2.75 -10.93
N PHE A 272 -16.34 3.18 -10.04
CA PHE A 272 -17.77 3.19 -10.34
C PHE A 272 -18.15 4.14 -11.50
N LYS A 273 -17.58 5.35 -11.59
CA LYS A 273 -17.88 6.25 -12.73
C LYS A 273 -17.15 5.88 -14.03
N SER A 274 -16.00 5.22 -13.95
CA SER A 274 -15.21 4.83 -15.13
C SER A 274 -15.77 3.60 -15.83
N ILE A 275 -16.23 2.60 -15.05
CA ILE A 275 -16.82 1.34 -15.53
C ILE A 275 -18.22 1.53 -16.12
N PHE A 276 -19.04 2.40 -15.54
CA PHE A 276 -20.43 2.58 -15.99
C PHE A 276 -20.59 3.71 -17.04
N LYS A 277 -19.53 4.46 -17.38
CA LYS A 277 -19.53 5.41 -18.52
C LYS A 277 -19.00 4.82 -19.84
N THR A 278 -18.58 3.55 -19.88
CA THR A 278 -18.42 2.86 -21.18
C THR A 278 -19.82 2.48 -21.67
N ASN A 279 -20.44 3.41 -22.40
CA ASN A 279 -21.67 3.15 -23.14
C ASN A 279 -21.47 1.96 -24.08
N PHE A 280 -22.46 1.07 -24.10
CA PHE A 280 -22.76 0.20 -25.23
C PHE A 280 -22.95 1.02 -26.51
#